data_AF-A0A8J7NYQ7-F1
#
_entry.id   AF-A0A8J7NYQ7-F1
#
_cell.length_a   1.000
_cell.length_b   1.000
_cell.length_c   1.000
_cell.angle_alpha   90.00
_cell.angle_beta   90.00
_cell.angle_gamma   90.00
#
_symmetry.space_group_name_H-M   'P 1'
#
loop_
_entity.id
_entity.type
_entity.pdbx_description
1 polymer ?
#
loop_
_entity_poly.entity_id
_entity_poly.type
_entity_poly.pdbx_seq_one_letter_code
_entity_poly.pdbx_strand_id
1 'polypeptide(L)'
;MRKHAVDVTLDAETAHPHLVLSNDGKKVRHGDRRQDLPDNPERFYCCVNVLGAEGFTSGRHYWEVEVGEKTSWTLGVARESSDRKGQITLCPEDGFWTVWLSDGTYTANSMSPILLNITQKPRKVGVYVDYEEGQVSFYNVEARSRMFTFYDTFREKLYPFFSPCTNEGGKNSAPLIISAISSPRPPLRWCCPCWSRSSC
;
A
#
# COMPACT_ATOMS: atom_id res chain seq x y z
N MET A 1 -2.24 14.77 3.55
CA MET A 1 -2.22 13.44 2.92
C MET A 1 -3.61 12.93 2.60
N ARG A 2 -4.52 12.78 3.58
CA ARG A 2 -5.89 12.25 3.35
C ARG A 2 -6.76 12.96 2.30
N LYS A 3 -6.48 14.22 1.94
CA LYS A 3 -7.14 14.89 0.79
C LYS A 3 -6.82 14.25 -0.58
N HIS A 4 -5.77 13.43 -0.63
CA HIS A 4 -5.33 12.65 -1.79
C HIS A 4 -5.66 11.16 -1.61
N ALA A 5 -6.61 10.84 -0.73
CA ALA A 5 -6.99 9.47 -0.48
C ALA A 5 -7.56 8.81 -1.75
N VAL A 6 -7.08 7.62 -2.05
CA VAL A 6 -7.58 6.78 -3.15
C VAL A 6 -8.15 5.49 -2.59
N ASP A 7 -9.18 4.97 -3.26
CA ASP A 7 -9.78 3.70 -2.88
C ASP A 7 -9.04 2.53 -3.56
N VAL A 8 -8.08 1.92 -2.87
CA VAL A 8 -7.27 0.84 -3.42
C VAL A 8 -7.99 -0.50 -3.26
N THR A 9 -8.00 -1.31 -4.32
CA THR A 9 -8.40 -2.72 -4.31
C THR A 9 -7.23 -3.58 -4.77
N LEU A 10 -7.17 -4.82 -4.31
CA LEU A 10 -6.14 -5.78 -4.66
C LEU A 10 -6.47 -6.48 -5.99
N ASP A 11 -5.44 -6.72 -6.80
CA ASP A 11 -5.54 -7.46 -8.05
C ASP A 11 -5.27 -8.96 -7.85
N ALA A 12 -6.31 -9.78 -8.02
CA ALA A 12 -6.22 -11.23 -7.90
C ALA A 12 -5.35 -11.88 -9.00
N GLU A 13 -5.18 -11.24 -10.16
CA GLU A 13 -4.34 -11.78 -11.24
C GLU A 13 -2.85 -11.67 -10.93
N THR A 14 -2.45 -10.69 -10.13
CA THR A 14 -1.07 -10.52 -9.67
C THR A 14 -0.75 -11.36 -8.42
N ALA A 15 -1.78 -11.77 -7.68
CA ALA A 15 -1.64 -12.37 -6.36
C ALA A 15 -0.93 -13.73 -6.40
N HIS A 16 0.04 -13.90 -5.51
CA HIS A 16 0.70 -15.19 -5.31
C HIS A 16 -0.31 -16.29 -4.92
N PRO A 17 -0.19 -17.55 -5.43
CA PRO A 17 -1.20 -18.59 -5.23
C PRO A 17 -1.53 -18.97 -3.78
N HIS A 18 -0.65 -18.70 -2.82
CA HIS A 18 -0.92 -18.88 -1.39
C HIS A 18 -1.70 -17.73 -0.75
N LEU A 19 -1.94 -16.61 -1.43
CA LEU A 19 -2.61 -15.46 -0.85
C LEU A 19 -4.12 -15.58 -0.95
N VAL A 20 -4.80 -15.43 0.18
CA VAL A 20 -6.27 -15.40 0.24
C VAL A 20 -6.71 -13.95 0.29
N LEU A 21 -7.42 -13.51 -0.74
CA LEU A 21 -8.01 -12.17 -0.85
C LEU A 21 -9.47 -12.21 -0.39
N SER A 22 -9.96 -11.12 0.20
CA SER A 22 -11.40 -10.96 0.45
C SER A 22 -12.15 -10.60 -0.83
N ASN A 23 -13.45 -10.90 -0.87
CA ASN A 23 -14.31 -10.64 -2.04
C ASN A 23 -14.36 -9.16 -2.45
N ASP A 24 -14.20 -8.24 -1.50
CA ASP A 24 -14.16 -6.79 -1.74
C ASP A 24 -12.77 -6.29 -2.18
N GLY A 25 -11.78 -7.17 -2.28
CA GLY A 25 -10.41 -6.83 -2.63
C GLY A 25 -9.70 -5.94 -1.60
N LYS A 26 -10.20 -5.85 -0.35
CA LYS A 26 -9.64 -4.97 0.69
C LYS A 26 -8.73 -5.69 1.68
N LYS A 27 -8.72 -7.02 1.71
CA LYS A 27 -7.95 -7.81 2.66
C LYS A 27 -7.10 -8.85 1.96
N VAL A 28 -5.90 -9.07 2.46
CA VAL A 28 -5.02 -10.16 2.03
C VAL A 28 -4.31 -10.79 3.20
N ARG A 29 -4.25 -12.12 3.21
CA ARG A 29 -3.47 -12.90 4.18
C ARG A 29 -2.76 -14.07 3.49
N HIS A 30 -1.74 -14.59 4.15
CA HIS A 30 -1.17 -15.87 3.78
C HIS A 30 -2.14 -17.00 4.13
N GLY A 31 -2.44 -17.85 3.15
CA GLY A 31 -3.23 -19.06 3.31
C GLY A 31 -2.35 -20.29 3.56
N ASP A 32 -2.92 -21.30 4.19
CA ASP A 32 -2.21 -22.56 4.47
C ASP A 32 -2.12 -23.47 3.24
N ARG A 33 -2.97 -23.24 2.24
CA ARG A 33 -3.03 -24.03 1.01
C ARG A 33 -2.75 -23.16 -0.20
N ARG A 34 -1.98 -23.72 -1.14
CA ARG A 34 -1.83 -23.17 -2.48
C ARG A 34 -3.16 -23.28 -3.21
N GLN A 35 -3.63 -22.18 -3.79
CA GLN A 35 -4.78 -22.19 -4.68
C GLN A 35 -4.38 -22.65 -6.08
N ASP A 36 -5.32 -23.31 -6.76
CA ASP A 36 -5.16 -23.71 -8.15
C ASP A 36 -5.61 -22.57 -9.06
N LEU A 37 -4.67 -21.67 -9.35
CA LEU A 37 -4.89 -20.49 -10.19
C LEU A 37 -4.10 -20.63 -11.50
N PRO A 38 -4.63 -20.13 -12.63
CA PRO A 38 -3.89 -20.13 -13.88
C PRO A 38 -2.61 -19.31 -13.72
N ASP A 39 -1.52 -19.82 -14.31
CA ASP A 39 -0.29 -19.05 -14.41
C ASP A 39 -0.46 -17.93 -15.45
N ASN A 40 0.09 -16.76 -15.14
CA ASN A 40 0.14 -15.62 -16.02
C ASN A 40 1.42 -14.81 -15.73
N PRO A 41 1.89 -13.96 -16.65
CA PRO A 41 3.13 -13.18 -16.47
C PRO A 41 3.10 -12.23 -15.26
N GLU A 42 1.93 -11.66 -14.93
CA GLU A 42 1.75 -10.67 -13.86
C GLU A 42 1.77 -11.28 -12.45
N ARG A 43 1.51 -12.59 -12.34
CA ARG A 43 1.37 -13.30 -11.07
C ARG A 43 2.72 -13.49 -10.38
N PHE A 44 2.83 -13.02 -9.15
CA PHE A 44 3.97 -13.34 -8.30
C PHE A 44 4.04 -14.84 -7.97
N TYR A 45 5.21 -15.46 -8.16
CA TYR A 45 5.38 -16.89 -7.90
C TYR A 45 6.37 -17.22 -6.78
N CYS A 46 7.44 -16.44 -6.63
CA CYS A 46 8.50 -16.74 -5.66
C CYS A 46 8.29 -16.06 -4.30
N CYS A 47 7.49 -14.99 -4.26
CA CYS A 47 7.24 -14.21 -3.07
C CYS A 47 5.73 -14.04 -2.87
N VAL A 48 5.30 -14.01 -1.61
CA VAL A 48 3.88 -13.92 -1.21
C VAL A 48 3.34 -12.49 -1.34
N ASN A 49 3.40 -11.94 -2.56
CA ASN A 49 3.10 -10.56 -2.89
C ASN A 49 1.83 -10.43 -3.74
N VAL A 50 1.26 -9.22 -3.77
CA VAL A 50 0.13 -8.83 -4.60
C VAL A 50 0.18 -7.32 -4.86
N LEU A 51 -0.32 -6.88 -6.02
CA LEU A 51 -0.45 -5.47 -6.37
C LEU A 51 -1.88 -4.94 -6.14
N GLY A 52 -2.00 -3.62 -6.08
CA GLY A 52 -3.28 -2.95 -6.30
C GLY A 52 -3.70 -3.04 -7.77
N ALA A 53 -5.01 -3.10 -8.02
CA ALA A 53 -5.59 -3.17 -9.36
C ALA A 53 -5.39 -1.87 -10.16
N GLU A 54 -5.47 -0.74 -9.47
CA GLU A 54 -5.28 0.58 -10.08
C GLU A 54 -3.85 1.09 -9.79
N GLY A 55 -3.18 1.54 -10.85
CA GLY A 55 -1.86 2.15 -10.77
C GLY A 55 -1.89 3.65 -11.12
N PHE A 56 -0.79 4.34 -10.84
CA PHE A 56 -0.66 5.79 -10.95
C PHE A 56 0.43 6.18 -11.93
N THR A 57 0.15 7.12 -12.83
CA THR A 57 1.11 7.70 -13.79
C THR A 57 1.37 9.19 -13.56
N SER A 58 0.66 9.80 -12.61
CA SER A 58 0.75 11.22 -12.28
C SER A 58 0.01 11.48 -10.97
N GLY A 59 0.22 12.66 -10.39
CA GLY A 59 -0.51 13.18 -9.25
C GLY A 59 -0.06 12.63 -7.90
N ARG A 60 -0.88 12.95 -6.90
CA ARG A 60 -0.64 12.61 -5.50
C ARG A 60 -1.68 11.62 -5.02
N HIS A 61 -1.23 10.55 -4.38
CA HIS A 61 -2.06 9.43 -3.96
C HIS A 61 -1.73 9.04 -2.52
N TYR A 62 -2.74 8.63 -1.78
CA TYR A 62 -2.60 8.22 -0.39
C TYR A 62 -3.54 7.07 -0.05
N TRP A 63 -3.04 6.06 0.65
CA TRP A 63 -3.88 5.01 1.23
C TRP A 63 -3.32 4.58 2.59
N GLU A 64 -4.18 3.95 3.39
CA GLU A 64 -3.83 3.46 4.72
C GLU A 64 -4.09 1.95 4.78
N VAL A 65 -3.17 1.22 5.41
CA VAL A 65 -3.24 -0.23 5.58
C VAL A 65 -3.15 -0.56 7.05
N GLU A 66 -4.16 -1.24 7.57
CA GLU A 66 -4.10 -1.86 8.89
C GLU A 66 -3.19 -3.08 8.82
N VAL A 67 -2.13 -3.03 9.63
CA VAL A 67 -1.16 -4.11 9.84
C VAL A 67 -1.39 -4.81 11.19
N GLY A 68 -2.19 -4.21 12.07
CA GLY A 68 -2.57 -4.80 13.35
C GLY A 68 -1.36 -5.20 14.20
N GLU A 69 -1.38 -6.42 14.70
CA GLU A 69 -0.28 -6.97 15.51
C GLU A 69 0.70 -7.85 14.75
N LYS A 70 0.61 -7.88 13.41
CA LYS A 70 1.49 -8.69 12.55
C LYS A 70 2.97 -8.49 12.91
N THR A 71 3.71 -9.59 12.89
CA THR A 71 5.16 -9.65 13.16
C THR A 71 5.98 -9.42 11.90
N SER A 72 5.38 -9.63 10.72
CA SER A 72 6.05 -9.48 9.44
C SER A 72 5.08 -9.01 8.34
N TRP A 73 5.50 -8.02 7.55
CA TRP A 73 4.77 -7.51 6.37
C TRP A 73 5.66 -6.58 5.54
N THR A 74 5.35 -6.44 4.24
CA THR A 74 5.97 -5.43 3.36
C THR A 74 4.88 -4.60 2.68
N LEU A 75 5.05 -3.27 2.67
CA LEU A 75 4.15 -2.32 2.04
C LEU A 75 4.92 -1.32 1.19
N GLY A 76 4.31 -0.82 0.12
CA GLY A 76 4.88 0.26 -0.68
C GLY A 76 4.28 0.36 -2.06
N VAL A 77 5.12 0.62 -3.05
CA VAL A 77 4.76 0.61 -4.47
C VAL A 77 5.76 -0.18 -5.31
N ALA A 78 5.28 -0.70 -6.43
CA ALA A 78 6.07 -1.37 -7.45
C ALA A 78 5.87 -0.71 -8.81
N ARG A 79 6.91 -0.65 -9.63
CA ARG A 79 6.83 -0.21 -11.02
C ARG A 79 6.11 -1.27 -11.86
N GLU A 80 5.44 -0.85 -12.93
CA GLU A 80 4.73 -1.73 -13.87
C GLU A 80 5.64 -2.85 -14.40
N SER A 81 6.82 -2.49 -14.90
CA SER A 81 7.81 -3.41 -15.45
C SER A 81 8.63 -4.22 -14.44
N SER A 82 8.39 -4.07 -13.14
CA SER A 82 9.15 -4.81 -12.12
C SER A 82 8.90 -6.32 -12.24
N ASP A 83 9.97 -7.11 -12.10
CA ASP A 83 9.89 -8.55 -12.24
C ASP A 83 8.93 -9.20 -11.23
N ARG A 84 8.17 -10.18 -11.71
CA ARG A 84 7.17 -10.95 -10.94
C ARG A 84 7.58 -12.41 -10.74
N LYS A 85 8.58 -12.86 -11.49
CA LYS A 85 9.07 -14.24 -11.53
C LYS A 85 10.53 -14.28 -11.10
N GLY A 86 10.95 -15.44 -10.58
CA GLY A 86 12.34 -15.67 -10.17
C GLY A 86 12.70 -14.98 -8.86
N GLN A 87 13.99 -14.73 -8.67
CA GLN A 87 14.51 -14.10 -7.47
C GLN A 87 14.27 -12.59 -7.54
N ILE A 88 13.31 -12.11 -6.74
CA ILE A 88 12.96 -10.69 -6.66
C ILE A 88 13.74 -10.06 -5.52
N THR A 89 14.50 -8.99 -5.83
CA THR A 89 15.06 -8.10 -4.82
C THR A 89 14.14 -6.90 -4.67
N LEU A 90 13.75 -6.60 -3.44
CA LEU A 90 12.96 -5.40 -3.17
C LEU A 90 13.92 -4.23 -2.99
N CYS A 91 14.12 -3.42 -4.03
CA CYS A 91 14.85 -2.16 -3.99
C CYS A 91 14.38 -1.23 -5.13
N PRO A 92 14.64 0.09 -5.02
CA PRO A 92 14.28 1.06 -6.06
C PRO A 92 14.82 0.72 -7.45
N GLU A 93 16.03 0.18 -7.53
CA GLU A 93 16.71 -0.20 -8.77
C GLU A 93 15.94 -1.28 -9.55
N ASP A 94 15.30 -2.21 -8.83
CA ASP A 94 14.41 -3.23 -9.38
C ASP A 94 12.93 -2.77 -9.42
N GLY A 95 12.69 -1.48 -9.14
CA GLY A 95 11.40 -0.82 -9.23
C GLY A 95 10.49 -1.02 -8.02
N PHE A 96 11.04 -1.25 -6.83
CA PHE A 96 10.28 -1.41 -5.59
C PHE A 96 10.68 -0.37 -4.54
N TRP A 97 9.72 0.45 -4.11
CA TRP A 97 9.91 1.41 -3.01
C TRP A 97 9.06 0.94 -1.85
N THR A 98 9.67 0.18 -0.93
CA THR A 98 8.94 -0.55 0.10
C THR A 98 9.56 -0.44 1.49
N VAL A 99 8.72 -0.57 2.51
CA VAL A 99 9.12 -0.75 3.91
C VAL A 99 8.70 -2.14 4.35
N TRP A 100 9.62 -2.84 5.00
CA TRP A 100 9.45 -4.19 5.51
C TRP A 100 9.56 -4.19 7.04
N LEU A 101 8.63 -4.88 7.71
CA LEU A 101 8.72 -5.27 9.10
C LEU A 101 9.10 -6.75 9.16
N SER A 102 10.08 -7.10 10.01
CA SER A 102 10.35 -8.48 10.43
C SER A 102 10.80 -8.51 11.89
N ASP A 103 10.13 -9.30 12.72
CA ASP A 103 10.48 -9.51 14.14
C ASP A 103 10.75 -8.20 14.91
N GLY A 104 9.93 -7.19 14.67
CA GLY A 104 10.03 -5.88 15.34
C GLY A 104 11.05 -4.91 14.73
N THR A 105 11.83 -5.36 13.73
CA THR A 105 12.75 -4.51 12.99
C THR A 105 12.08 -3.96 11.74
N TYR A 106 12.16 -2.65 11.55
CA TYR A 106 11.64 -1.97 10.36
C TYR A 106 12.80 -1.61 9.45
N THR A 107 12.66 -1.88 8.17
CA THR A 107 13.70 -1.67 7.16
C THR A 107 13.09 -0.97 5.95
N ALA A 108 13.71 0.12 5.51
CA ALA A 108 13.49 0.63 4.16
C ALA A 108 14.35 -0.19 3.19
N ASN A 109 13.67 -0.79 2.22
CA ASN A 109 14.27 -1.68 1.24
C ASN A 109 14.98 -0.86 0.15
N SER A 110 16.30 -1.01 0.09
CA SER A 110 17.21 -0.42 -0.88
C SER A 110 18.38 -1.38 -1.11
N MET A 111 19.21 -1.17 -2.13
CA MET A 111 20.38 -2.03 -2.40
C MET A 111 21.25 -2.26 -1.16
N SER A 112 21.43 -1.22 -0.36
CA SER A 112 21.91 -1.32 1.01
C SER A 112 20.73 -1.06 1.94
N PRO A 113 20.14 -2.08 2.60
CA PRO A 113 18.94 -1.88 3.42
C PRO A 113 19.16 -0.91 4.57
N ILE A 114 18.18 -0.05 4.85
CA ILE A 114 18.27 0.99 5.88
C ILE A 114 17.36 0.64 7.06
N LEU A 115 17.95 0.45 8.24
CA LEU A 115 17.20 0.22 9.48
C LEU A 115 16.50 1.49 9.94
N LEU A 116 15.21 1.39 10.23
CA LEU A 116 14.37 2.51 10.66
C LEU A 116 14.18 2.48 12.17
N ASN A 117 14.45 3.61 12.82
CA ASN A 117 14.19 3.77 14.25
C ASN A 117 12.73 4.14 14.49
N ILE A 118 11.88 3.12 14.67
CA ILE A 118 10.45 3.29 14.93
C ILE A 118 10.17 3.13 16.43
N THR A 119 9.89 4.24 17.11
CA THR A 119 9.68 4.27 18.56
C THR A 119 8.31 3.73 18.98
N GLN A 120 7.29 3.90 18.16
CA GLN A 120 5.94 3.37 18.39
C GLN A 120 5.58 2.42 17.23
N LYS A 121 5.25 1.17 17.56
CA LYS A 121 4.77 0.17 16.58
C LYS A 121 3.46 0.68 15.94
N PRO A 122 3.40 0.89 14.60
CA PRO A 122 2.16 1.23 13.92
C PRO A 122 1.22 0.02 13.90
N ARG A 123 -0.08 0.23 14.15
CA ARG A 123 -1.13 -0.74 13.79
C ARG A 123 -1.73 -0.39 12.44
N LYS A 124 -1.46 0.83 11.93
CA LYS A 124 -1.85 1.33 10.63
C LYS A 124 -0.70 2.13 9.99
N VAL A 125 -0.40 1.79 8.74
CA VAL A 125 0.64 2.44 7.95
C VAL A 125 0.00 3.21 6.80
N GLY A 126 0.34 4.49 6.68
CA GLY A 126 -0.04 5.32 5.56
C GLY A 126 1.06 5.31 4.50
N VAL A 127 0.68 5.14 3.24
CA VAL A 127 1.59 5.25 2.09
C VAL A 127 1.15 6.44 1.25
N TYR A 128 2.08 7.34 0.97
CA TYR A 128 1.88 8.54 0.18
C TYR A 128 2.81 8.53 -1.03
N VAL A 129 2.26 8.84 -2.20
CA VAL A 129 3.00 8.97 -3.45
C VAL A 129 2.80 10.40 -3.96
N ASP A 130 3.89 11.06 -4.32
CA ASP A 130 3.90 12.30 -5.09
C ASP A 130 4.65 12.00 -6.39
N TYR A 131 3.91 11.75 -7.47
CA TYR A 131 4.51 11.22 -8.68
C TYR A 131 5.45 12.24 -9.34
N GLU A 132 5.01 13.49 -9.44
CA GLU A 132 5.80 14.57 -10.07
C GLU A 132 7.06 14.92 -9.28
N GLU A 133 6.99 14.89 -7.95
CA GLU A 133 8.14 15.15 -7.06
C GLU A 133 8.97 13.89 -6.78
N GLY A 134 8.61 12.74 -7.37
CA GLY A 134 9.40 11.53 -7.24
C GLY A 134 9.37 10.90 -5.86
N GLN A 135 8.34 11.16 -5.06
CA GLN A 135 8.33 10.84 -3.63
C GLN A 135 7.46 9.62 -3.31
N VAL A 136 8.00 8.70 -2.51
CA VAL A 136 7.21 7.67 -1.81
C VAL A 136 7.47 7.77 -0.31
N SER A 137 6.46 8.13 0.47
CA SER A 137 6.58 8.33 1.92
C SER A 137 5.69 7.40 2.73
N PHE A 138 6.22 6.94 3.85
CA PHE A 138 5.57 6.01 4.78
C PHE A 138 5.34 6.69 6.11
N TYR A 139 4.17 6.44 6.72
CA TYR A 139 3.74 7.10 7.95
C TYR A 139 3.17 6.08 8.94
N ASN A 140 3.54 6.24 10.21
CA ASN A 140 2.80 5.67 11.31
C ASN A 140 1.57 6.57 11.53
N VAL A 141 0.38 6.04 11.25
CA VAL A 141 -0.85 6.84 11.24
C VAL A 141 -1.25 7.26 12.65
N GLU A 142 -1.09 6.37 13.62
CA GLU A 142 -1.41 6.63 15.03
C GLU A 142 -0.46 7.64 15.65
N ALA A 143 0.85 7.48 15.44
CA ALA A 143 1.88 8.38 15.92
C ALA A 143 1.89 9.72 15.17
N ARG A 144 1.21 9.78 14.00
CA ARG A 144 1.26 10.91 13.05
C ARG A 144 2.68 11.30 12.67
N SER A 145 3.57 10.31 12.61
CA SER A 145 4.98 10.50 12.33
C SER A 145 5.37 9.81 11.02
N ARG A 146 6.38 10.38 10.37
CA ARG A 146 6.95 9.81 9.16
C ARG A 146 7.92 8.68 9.55
N MET A 147 7.76 7.53 8.91
CA MET A 147 8.66 6.39 9.06
C MET A 147 9.87 6.54 8.12
N PHE A 148 9.61 6.78 6.84
CA PHE A 148 10.66 6.90 5.82
C PHE A 148 10.14 7.60 4.56
N THR A 149 11.07 8.12 3.74
CA THR A 149 10.77 8.66 2.40
C THR A 149 11.84 8.21 1.41
N PHE A 150 11.40 7.64 0.29
CA PHE A 150 12.21 7.47 -0.90
C PHE A 150 12.03 8.67 -1.84
N TYR A 151 13.08 8.94 -2.61
CA TYR A 151 13.07 9.89 -3.73
C TYR A 151 13.63 9.20 -4.96
N ASP A 152 12.96 9.35 -6.10
CA ASP A 152 13.34 8.77 -7.38
C ASP A 152 12.73 9.56 -8.55
N THR A 153 13.02 9.19 -9.80
CA THR A 153 12.33 9.72 -10.98
C THR A 153 11.46 8.65 -11.60
N PHE A 154 10.15 8.79 -11.47
CA PHE A 154 9.20 7.83 -12.04
C PHE A 154 8.95 8.11 -13.53
N ARG A 155 8.99 7.05 -14.34
CA ARG A 155 8.77 7.10 -15.80
C ARG A 155 7.69 6.16 -16.28
N GLU A 156 7.15 5.37 -15.37
CA GLU A 156 6.23 4.27 -15.63
C GLU A 156 5.16 4.27 -14.55
N LYS A 157 4.07 3.56 -14.82
CA LYS A 157 2.99 3.43 -13.87
C LYS A 157 3.48 2.74 -12.59
N LEU A 158 3.05 3.26 -11.44
CA LEU A 158 3.31 2.68 -10.12
C LEU A 158 2.04 2.03 -9.57
N TYR A 159 2.17 0.80 -9.09
CA TYR A 159 1.08 0.08 -8.45
C TYR A 159 1.31 0.01 -6.93
N PRO A 160 0.27 0.18 -6.10
CA PRO A 160 0.34 -0.19 -4.69
C PRO A 160 0.85 -1.63 -4.52
N PHE A 161 1.74 -1.86 -3.57
CA PHE A 161 2.38 -3.15 -3.33
C PHE A 161 2.10 -3.64 -1.91
N PHE A 162 1.74 -4.91 -1.78
CA PHE A 162 1.42 -5.55 -0.51
C PHE A 162 2.03 -6.94 -0.40
N SER A 163 2.58 -7.24 0.77
CA SER A 163 2.99 -8.59 1.16
C SER A 163 2.60 -8.82 2.62
N PRO A 164 1.66 -9.73 2.93
CA PRO A 164 1.36 -10.09 4.31
C PRO A 164 2.47 -10.93 4.96
N CYS A 165 3.53 -11.27 4.21
CA CYS A 165 4.57 -12.24 4.57
C CYS A 165 3.98 -13.62 4.93
N THR A 166 4.82 -14.56 5.35
CA THR A 166 4.36 -15.91 5.71
C THR A 166 3.64 -15.91 7.06
N ASN A 167 2.91 -16.98 7.36
CA ASN A 167 2.12 -17.13 8.58
C ASN A 167 2.97 -17.31 9.87
N GLU A 168 4.25 -17.69 9.75
CA GLU A 168 5.16 -17.91 10.91
C GLU A 168 4.56 -18.82 12.00
N GLY A 169 3.97 -19.95 11.60
CA GLY A 169 3.34 -20.88 12.54
C GLY A 169 2.09 -20.31 13.26
N GLY A 170 1.42 -19.32 12.66
CA GLY A 170 0.20 -18.71 13.20
C GLY A 170 0.43 -17.30 13.78
N LYS A 171 1.67 -16.96 14.13
CA LYS A 171 2.02 -15.67 14.76
C LYS A 171 1.74 -14.47 13.86
N ASN A 172 1.80 -14.68 12.55
CA ASN A 172 1.61 -13.64 11.54
C ASN A 172 0.34 -13.87 10.68
N SER A 173 -0.62 -14.67 11.16
CA SER A 173 -1.83 -15.09 10.43
C SER A 173 -2.79 -13.96 10.06
N ALA A 174 -2.76 -12.85 10.80
CA ALA A 174 -3.65 -11.73 10.58
C ALA A 174 -3.48 -11.14 9.16
N PRO A 175 -4.59 -10.69 8.53
CA PRO A 175 -4.55 -10.06 7.22
C PRO A 175 -3.95 -8.65 7.27
N LEU A 176 -3.45 -8.19 6.14
CA LEU A 176 -3.40 -6.77 5.82
C LEU A 176 -4.79 -6.31 5.40
N ILE A 177 -5.24 -5.14 5.87
CA ILE A 177 -6.56 -4.59 5.55
C ILE A 177 -6.41 -3.16 5.03
N ILE A 178 -6.79 -2.93 3.78
CA ILE A 178 -6.85 -1.58 3.18
C ILE A 178 -8.02 -0.83 3.84
N SER A 179 -7.71 0.29 4.48
CA SER A 179 -8.68 1.10 5.21
C SER A 179 -9.44 2.04 4.28
N ALA A 180 -10.76 2.13 4.46
CA ALA A 180 -11.54 3.22 3.90
C ALA A 180 -11.16 4.54 4.59
N ILE A 181 -10.67 5.51 3.82
CA ILE A 181 -10.38 6.84 4.34
C ILE A 181 -11.60 7.71 4.05
N SER A 182 -12.38 8.03 5.08
CA SER A 182 -13.47 9.00 4.93
C SER A 182 -12.88 10.38 4.66
N SER A 183 -12.99 10.88 3.43
CA SER A 183 -12.80 12.30 3.15
C SER A 183 -13.85 13.09 3.94
N PRO A 184 -13.50 14.19 4.62
CA PRO A 184 -14.51 15.05 5.23
C PRO A 184 -15.47 15.51 4.13
N ARG A 185 -16.77 15.25 4.30
CA ARG A 185 -17.81 15.77 3.40
C ARG A 185 -17.61 17.30 3.28
N PRO A 186 -17.59 17.87 2.07
CA PRO A 186 -17.62 19.31 1.95
C PRO A 186 -18.87 19.82 2.68
N PRO A 187 -18.79 20.94 3.43
CA PRO A 187 -19.96 21.50 4.09
C PRO A 187 -21.02 21.78 3.03
N LEU A 188 -22.25 21.33 3.30
CA LEU A 188 -23.42 21.65 2.49
C LEU A 188 -23.45 23.17 2.31
N ARG A 189 -23.25 23.63 1.07
CA ARG A 189 -23.47 25.04 0.73
C ARG A 189 -24.96 25.29 0.93
N TRP A 190 -25.31 26.01 1.98
CA TRP A 190 -26.63 26.56 2.14
C TRP A 190 -26.86 27.53 0.97
N CYS A 191 -27.79 27.19 0.07
CA CYS A 191 -28.34 28.19 -0.83
C CYS A 191 -29.08 29.23 0.03
N CYS A 192 -28.53 30.44 0.13
CA CYS A 192 -29.29 31.56 0.67
C CYS A 192 -30.56 31.76 -0.16
N PRO A 193 -31.75 31.91 0.44
CA PRO A 193 -32.93 32.29 -0.31
C PRO A 193 -32.76 33.73 -0.80
N CYS A 194 -32.85 33.93 -2.11
CA CYS A 194 -33.01 35.27 -2.69
C CYS A 194 -34.26 35.92 -2.09
N TRP A 195 -34.07 36.93 -1.24
CA TRP A 195 -35.12 37.89 -0.93
C TRP A 195 -35.14 38.95 -2.04
N SER A 196 -36.08 38.83 -2.98
CA SER A 196 -36.43 39.95 -3.84
C SER A 196 -37.17 40.98 -2.99
N ARG A 197 -36.52 42.13 -2.77
CA ARG A 197 -37.16 43.34 -2.26
C ARG A 197 -38.11 43.88 -3.32
N SER A 198 -39.36 44.09 -2.92
CA SER A 198 -40.29 45.01 -3.58
C SER A 198 -39.78 46.45 -3.47
N SER A 199 -39.88 47.24 -4.55
CA SER A 199 -40.40 48.62 -4.63
C SER A 199 -39.74 49.42 -5.77
N CYS A 200 -40.51 49.71 -6.82
CA CYS A 200 -40.99 51.03 -7.22
C CYS A 200 -42.12 50.85 -8.23
#